data_AF-A0A4V1KIQ6-F1
#
_entry.id   AF-A0A4V1KIQ6-F1
#
_cell.length_a   1.000
_cell.length_b   1.000
_cell.length_c   1.000
_cell.angle_alpha   90.00
_cell.angle_beta   90.00
_cell.angle_gamma   90.00
#
_symmetry.space_group_name_H-M   'P 1'
#
loop_
_entity.id
_entity.type
_entity.pdbx_description
1 polymer ?
#
loop_
_entity_poly.entity_id
_entity_poly.type
_entity_poly.pdbx_seq_one_letter_code
_entity_poly.pdbx_strand_id
1 'polypeptide(L)'
;MSVIPCARNERLRAQIEAFAETLKTEAHKLGDHGLDEREFYDSPIFRGAIERVRGQFSATMRGKREFVRHVLNHMEDAGFIAGWDESEDAARNDYVVRLSSGRTAVIDLKGCLDGNNTNIFERPSDADEFVIWSLCTNSGADPRRNAWSGIHTRLSAEMVSRGQRVDGVVIWDMICGTVARRCPKLAAADAGDRSSEFGSFRTPPPCIYLFPSAPPTRDRPIAVAQALDDVELLAAFNACFKGREDELNHVAFELTQTGDMIERATTVVRAGDVARASGPTAIRRV
;
A
#
# COMPACT_ATOMS: atom_id res chain seq x y z
N MET A 1 12.44 -15.95 2.30
CA MET A 1 11.86 -14.72 2.90
C MET A 1 10.50 -14.44 2.23
N SER A 2 9.71 -13.46 2.65
CA SER A 2 8.39 -13.16 2.03
C SER A 2 8.38 -11.76 1.39
N VAL A 3 7.56 -11.58 0.35
CA VAL A 3 7.51 -10.33 -0.44
C VAL A 3 7.25 -9.08 0.42
N ILE A 4 6.53 -9.21 1.53
CA ILE A 4 6.31 -8.19 2.57
C ILE A 4 6.37 -8.89 3.94
N PRO A 5 6.99 -8.30 4.99
CA PRO A 5 7.25 -9.04 6.23
C PRO A 5 5.98 -9.36 7.02
N CYS A 6 5.00 -8.45 7.04
CA CYS A 6 3.74 -8.66 7.77
C CYS A 6 2.92 -9.80 7.17
N ALA A 7 2.05 -10.39 7.99
CA ALA A 7 1.16 -11.47 7.62
C ALA A 7 -0.26 -11.16 8.09
N ARG A 8 -1.24 -11.88 7.53
CA ARG A 8 -2.62 -11.85 8.02
C ARG A 8 -2.66 -12.28 9.49
N ASN A 9 -3.41 -11.54 10.31
CA ASN A 9 -3.62 -11.92 11.70
C ASN A 9 -4.77 -12.94 11.79
N GLU A 10 -4.44 -14.23 11.90
CA GLU A 10 -5.47 -15.29 11.97
C GLU A 10 -6.28 -15.25 13.26
N ARG A 11 -5.70 -14.74 14.36
CA ARG A 11 -6.41 -14.57 15.64
C ARG A 11 -7.46 -13.47 15.57
N LEU A 12 -7.25 -12.46 14.72
CA LEU A 12 -8.20 -11.36 14.56
C LEU A 12 -9.56 -11.87 14.11
N ARG A 13 -9.60 -12.87 13.23
CA ARG A 13 -10.87 -13.46 12.77
C ARG A 13 -11.65 -14.07 13.93
N ALA A 14 -10.99 -14.87 14.76
CA ALA A 14 -11.62 -15.45 15.94
C ALA A 14 -12.06 -14.37 16.95
N GLN A 15 -11.29 -13.29 17.10
CA GLN A 15 -11.67 -12.15 17.96
C GLN A 15 -12.90 -11.40 17.41
N ILE A 16 -12.97 -11.20 16.08
CA ILE A 16 -14.13 -10.60 15.41
C ILE A 16 -15.35 -11.49 15.59
N GLU A 17 -15.21 -12.81 15.38
CA GLU A 17 -16.30 -13.78 15.56
C GLU A 17 -16.80 -13.78 17.00
N ALA A 18 -15.90 -13.85 17.98
CA ALA A 18 -16.26 -13.80 19.39
C ALA A 18 -16.96 -12.49 19.77
N PHE A 19 -16.44 -11.34 19.33
CA PHE A 19 -17.06 -10.04 19.61
C PHE A 19 -18.40 -9.87 18.88
N ALA A 20 -18.54 -10.41 17.67
CA ALA A 20 -19.81 -10.41 16.95
C ALA A 20 -20.88 -11.23 17.69
N GLU A 21 -20.52 -12.38 18.27
CA GLU A 21 -21.44 -13.13 19.13
C GLU A 21 -21.81 -12.36 20.39
N THR A 22 -20.84 -11.73 21.07
CA THR A 22 -21.14 -10.85 22.21
C THR A 22 -22.10 -9.72 21.82
N LEU A 23 -21.89 -9.06 20.68
CA LEU A 23 -22.81 -8.04 20.20
C LEU A 23 -24.21 -8.62 19.92
N LYS A 24 -24.31 -9.80 19.32
CA LYS A 24 -25.62 -10.44 19.09
C LYS A 24 -26.35 -10.74 20.39
N THR A 25 -25.66 -11.11 21.46
CA THR A 25 -26.30 -11.51 22.73
C THR A 25 -26.41 -10.41 23.76
N GLU A 26 -25.61 -9.34 23.65
CA GLU A 26 -25.52 -8.30 24.68
C GLU A 26 -25.71 -6.87 24.16
N ALA A 27 -25.95 -6.65 22.87
CA ALA A 27 -26.13 -5.29 22.34
C ALA A 27 -27.31 -4.52 22.96
N HIS A 28 -28.33 -5.20 23.47
CA HIS A 28 -29.45 -4.59 24.21
C HIS A 28 -29.03 -3.90 25.52
N LYS A 29 -27.78 -4.09 25.97
CA LYS A 29 -27.20 -3.43 27.16
C LYS A 29 -26.42 -2.16 26.79
N LEU A 30 -26.26 -1.86 25.50
CA LEU A 30 -25.36 -0.82 25.01
C LEU A 30 -26.12 0.46 24.62
N GLY A 31 -25.79 1.55 25.29
CA GLY A 31 -26.38 2.87 25.02
C GLY A 31 -27.75 3.07 25.66
N ASP A 32 -28.37 4.21 25.37
CA ASP A 32 -29.70 4.56 25.88
C ASP A 32 -30.70 4.56 24.71
N HIS A 33 -31.29 3.39 24.46
CA HIS A 33 -32.28 3.18 23.39
C HIS A 33 -33.72 3.06 23.91
N GLY A 34 -33.93 3.01 25.23
CA GLY A 34 -35.26 2.98 25.85
C GLY A 34 -36.10 1.72 25.55
N LEU A 35 -35.48 0.62 25.13
CA LEU A 35 -36.15 -0.65 24.82
C LEU A 35 -35.74 -1.71 25.85
N ASP A 36 -36.64 -2.63 26.19
CA ASP A 36 -36.26 -3.84 26.91
C ASP A 36 -35.51 -4.83 26.01
N GLU A 37 -34.96 -5.91 26.59
CA GLU A 37 -34.17 -6.90 25.84
C GLU A 37 -34.95 -7.52 24.68
N ARG A 38 -36.23 -7.86 24.90
CA ARG A 38 -37.05 -8.51 23.90
C ARG A 38 -37.40 -7.55 22.78
N GLU A 39 -37.85 -6.36 23.12
CA GLU A 39 -38.16 -5.30 22.16
C GLU A 39 -36.93 -4.91 21.34
N PHE A 40 -35.75 -4.85 21.95
CA PHE A 40 -34.51 -4.54 21.25
C PHE A 40 -34.24 -5.53 20.12
N TYR A 41 -34.31 -6.85 20.38
CA TYR A 41 -34.01 -7.89 19.40
C TYR A 41 -35.15 -8.12 18.39
N ASP A 42 -36.39 -7.85 18.76
CA ASP A 42 -37.54 -7.90 17.85
C ASP A 42 -37.62 -6.65 16.95
N SER A 43 -36.89 -5.56 17.29
CA SER A 43 -36.85 -4.32 16.53
C SER A 43 -35.74 -4.30 15.45
N PRO A 44 -35.82 -3.39 14.46
CA PRO A 44 -34.76 -3.23 13.46
C PRO A 44 -33.53 -2.45 13.97
N ILE A 45 -33.50 -1.99 15.23
CA ILE A 45 -32.50 -1.03 15.71
C ILE A 45 -31.07 -1.59 15.61
N PHE A 46 -30.86 -2.84 16.03
CA PHE A 46 -29.53 -3.46 16.03
C PHE A 46 -29.02 -3.67 14.60
N ARG A 47 -29.85 -4.26 13.74
CA ARG A 47 -29.50 -4.49 12.32
C ARG A 47 -29.24 -3.16 11.60
N GLY A 48 -30.12 -2.18 11.79
CA GLY A 48 -29.98 -0.84 11.20
C GLY A 48 -28.72 -0.12 11.67
N ALA A 49 -28.36 -0.25 12.95
CA ALA A 49 -27.12 0.31 13.48
C ALA A 49 -25.88 -0.34 12.87
N ILE A 50 -25.83 -1.68 12.79
CA ILE A 50 -24.72 -2.41 12.14
C ILE A 50 -24.58 -2.03 10.67
N GLU A 51 -25.69 -1.96 9.93
CA GLU A 51 -25.68 -1.57 8.52
C GLU A 51 -25.22 -0.12 8.32
N ARG A 52 -25.64 0.80 9.19
CA ARG A 52 -25.21 2.21 9.17
C ARG A 52 -23.71 2.34 9.45
N VAL A 53 -23.22 1.70 10.51
CA VAL A 53 -21.80 1.71 10.89
C VAL A 53 -20.94 1.08 9.77
N ARG A 54 -21.38 -0.05 9.20
CA ARG A 54 -20.73 -0.65 8.04
C ARG A 54 -20.70 0.33 6.86
N GLY A 55 -21.82 0.98 6.55
CA GLY A 55 -21.92 1.99 5.50
C GLY A 55 -20.92 3.13 5.69
N GLN A 56 -20.75 3.60 6.92
CA GLN A 56 -19.76 4.64 7.25
C GLN A 56 -18.32 4.16 7.03
N PHE A 57 -17.97 2.93 7.44
CA PHE A 57 -16.63 2.37 7.20
C PHE A 57 -16.36 2.09 5.71
N SER A 58 -17.36 1.61 4.96
CA SER A 58 -17.23 1.29 3.54
C SER A 58 -17.20 2.53 2.64
N ALA A 59 -17.80 3.64 3.06
CA ALA A 59 -17.95 4.85 2.23
C ALA A 59 -16.74 5.80 2.27
N THR A 60 -15.88 5.76 3.29
CA THR A 60 -14.95 6.88 3.49
C THR A 60 -13.58 6.66 2.88
N MET A 61 -13.42 7.05 1.61
CA MET A 61 -12.12 7.54 1.09
C MET A 61 -11.56 8.67 1.97
N ARG A 62 -12.43 9.37 2.70
CA ARG A 62 -12.07 10.43 3.65
C ARG A 62 -10.94 10.01 4.61
N GLY A 63 -11.04 8.85 5.28
CA GLY A 63 -9.99 8.42 6.21
C GLY A 63 -8.66 8.10 5.52
N LYS A 64 -8.72 7.56 4.29
CA LYS A 64 -7.52 7.30 3.47
C LYS A 64 -6.84 8.59 3.03
N ARG A 65 -7.61 9.57 2.54
CA ARG A 65 -7.11 10.89 2.17
C ARG A 65 -6.56 11.64 3.37
N GLU A 66 -7.25 11.61 4.51
CA GLU A 66 -6.78 12.19 5.77
C GLU A 66 -5.41 11.62 6.19
N PHE A 67 -5.23 10.31 6.13
CA PHE A 67 -3.94 9.67 6.39
C PHE A 67 -2.84 10.17 5.46
N VAL A 68 -3.09 10.20 4.14
CA VAL A 68 -2.09 10.67 3.16
C VAL A 68 -1.76 12.14 3.40
N ARG A 69 -2.75 12.99 3.64
CA ARG A 69 -2.55 14.40 3.96
C ARG A 69 -1.70 14.59 5.20
N HIS A 70 -1.96 13.85 6.28
CA HIS A 70 -1.15 13.95 7.49
C HIS A 70 0.29 13.46 7.28
N VAL A 71 0.51 12.45 6.46
CA VAL A 71 1.86 12.01 6.06
C VAL A 71 2.58 13.11 5.28
N LEU A 72 1.96 13.64 4.23
CA LEU A 72 2.60 14.63 3.36
C LEU A 72 2.85 15.95 4.10
N ASN A 73 1.90 16.42 4.92
CA ASN A 73 2.11 17.54 5.83
C ASN A 73 3.28 17.29 6.78
N HIS A 74 3.37 16.10 7.37
CA HIS A 74 4.48 15.78 8.26
C HIS A 74 5.83 15.79 7.54
N MET A 75 5.89 15.30 6.30
CA MET A 75 7.10 15.35 5.48
C MET A 75 7.47 16.78 5.09
N GLU A 76 6.49 17.63 4.76
CA GLU A 76 6.67 19.04 4.43
C GLU A 76 7.13 19.85 5.65
N ASP A 77 6.44 19.72 6.78
CA ASP A 77 6.76 20.39 8.05
C ASP A 77 8.17 20.03 8.55
N ALA A 78 8.60 18.78 8.32
CA ALA A 78 9.92 18.29 8.68
C ALA A 78 10.99 18.57 7.60
N GLY A 79 10.64 19.21 6.48
CA GLY A 79 11.57 19.60 5.41
C GLY A 79 12.09 18.46 4.53
N PHE A 80 11.43 17.29 4.53
CA PHE A 80 11.76 16.17 3.64
C PHE A 80 11.23 16.34 2.22
N ILE A 81 10.20 17.17 2.04
CA ILE A 81 9.68 17.61 0.73
C ILE A 81 9.47 19.12 0.78
N ALA A 82 9.47 19.78 -0.38
CA ALA A 82 9.26 21.22 -0.48
C ALA A 82 7.77 21.62 -0.44
N GLY A 83 6.88 20.69 -0.77
CA GLY A 83 5.43 20.83 -0.58
C GLY A 83 4.63 19.87 -1.45
N TRP A 84 3.31 19.90 -1.34
CA TRP A 84 2.44 19.01 -2.09
C TRP A 84 1.06 19.63 -2.37
N ASP A 85 0.36 19.12 -3.38
CA ASP A 85 -1.02 19.48 -3.71
C ASP A 85 -1.86 18.24 -4.06
N GLU A 86 -3.16 18.33 -3.81
CA GLU A 86 -4.14 17.41 -4.40
C GLU A 86 -4.21 17.66 -5.91
N SER A 87 -4.26 16.59 -6.70
CA SER A 87 -4.41 16.72 -8.15
C SER A 87 -5.83 17.17 -8.51
N GLU A 88 -5.99 17.85 -9.64
CA GLU A 88 -7.31 18.26 -10.13
C GLU A 88 -8.23 17.05 -10.37
N ASP A 89 -9.55 17.22 -10.21
CA ASP A 89 -10.55 16.13 -10.28
C ASP A 89 -10.54 15.34 -11.60
N ALA A 90 -9.96 15.88 -12.68
CA ALA A 90 -9.82 15.21 -13.98
C ALA A 90 -8.52 14.40 -14.12
N ALA A 91 -7.55 14.58 -13.21
CA ALA A 91 -6.28 13.88 -13.23
C ALA A 91 -6.46 12.40 -12.81
N ARG A 92 -5.69 11.50 -13.43
CA ARG A 92 -5.69 10.06 -13.08
C ARG A 92 -4.84 9.75 -11.84
N ASN A 93 -4.14 10.75 -11.30
CA ASN A 93 -3.29 10.69 -10.13
C ASN A 93 -3.92 11.48 -8.98
N ASP A 94 -3.48 11.21 -7.75
CA ASP A 94 -4.10 11.79 -6.56
C ASP A 94 -3.32 12.99 -6.01
N TYR A 95 -1.98 12.97 -6.05
CA TYR A 95 -1.16 14.05 -5.50
C TYR A 95 0.05 14.38 -6.36
N VAL A 96 0.43 15.65 -6.33
CA VAL A 96 1.68 16.18 -6.88
C VAL A 96 2.54 16.65 -5.72
N VAL A 97 3.80 16.23 -5.68
CA VAL A 97 4.76 16.53 -4.63
C VAL A 97 5.94 17.28 -5.24
N ARG A 98 6.20 18.48 -4.75
CA ARG A 98 7.42 19.25 -5.04
C ARG A 98 8.55 18.74 -4.16
N LEU A 99 9.61 18.28 -4.79
CA LEU A 99 10.79 17.77 -4.11
C LEU A 99 11.79 18.89 -3.81
N SER A 100 12.68 18.67 -2.85
CA SER A 100 13.65 19.67 -2.40
C SER A 100 14.70 20.00 -3.48
N SER A 101 14.95 19.07 -4.40
CA SER A 101 15.78 19.31 -5.59
C SER A 101 15.13 20.21 -6.65
N GLY A 102 13.84 20.52 -6.52
CA GLY A 102 13.03 21.18 -7.55
C GLY A 102 12.37 20.24 -8.55
N ARG A 103 12.60 18.91 -8.43
CA ARG A 103 11.88 17.88 -9.20
C ARG A 103 10.41 17.77 -8.77
N THR A 104 9.60 17.22 -9.65
CA THR A 104 8.17 16.94 -9.40
C THR A 104 7.93 15.44 -9.32
N ALA A 105 7.42 14.97 -8.19
CA ALA A 105 6.96 13.60 -8.02
C ALA A 105 5.43 13.54 -8.03
N VAL A 106 4.87 12.47 -8.60
CA VAL A 106 3.43 12.23 -8.64
C VAL A 106 3.10 10.93 -7.93
N ILE A 107 2.04 10.96 -7.11
CA ILE A 107 1.53 9.82 -6.36
C ILE A 107 0.16 9.42 -6.92
N ASP A 108 0.00 8.14 -7.22
CA ASP A 108 -1.28 7.51 -7.56
C ASP A 108 -1.64 6.48 -6.48
N LEU A 109 -2.76 6.70 -5.81
CA LEU A 109 -3.25 5.87 -4.72
C LEU A 109 -3.94 4.63 -5.26
N LYS A 110 -3.52 3.47 -4.76
CA LYS A 110 -4.18 2.20 -5.01
C LYS A 110 -4.71 1.59 -3.72
N GLY A 111 -5.70 0.72 -3.87
CA GLY A 111 -6.21 -0.07 -2.76
C GLY A 111 -5.26 -1.22 -2.40
N CYS A 112 -5.84 -2.38 -2.20
CA CYS A 112 -5.15 -3.59 -1.78
C CYS A 112 -4.29 -4.28 -2.85
N LEU A 113 -3.98 -3.62 -3.98
CA LEU A 113 -3.14 -4.14 -5.07
C LEU A 113 -3.60 -5.50 -5.68
N ASP A 114 -4.82 -5.91 -5.39
CA ASP A 114 -5.45 -7.18 -5.80
C ASP A 114 -6.63 -6.98 -6.76
N GLY A 115 -7.00 -5.73 -7.05
CA GLY A 115 -8.07 -5.38 -7.98
C GLY A 115 -7.56 -4.87 -9.33
N ASN A 116 -8.47 -4.80 -10.31
CA ASN A 116 -8.19 -4.24 -11.64
C ASN A 116 -7.82 -2.75 -11.60
N ASN A 117 -8.20 -2.01 -10.55
CA ASN A 117 -7.79 -0.62 -10.38
C ASN A 117 -6.26 -0.42 -10.37
N THR A 118 -5.50 -1.47 -10.04
CA THR A 118 -4.04 -1.43 -9.98
C THR A 118 -3.42 -1.50 -11.37
N ASN A 119 -4.17 -1.88 -12.41
CA ASN A 119 -3.73 -1.83 -13.80
C ASN A 119 -3.95 -0.44 -14.43
N ILE A 120 -4.81 0.38 -13.81
CA ILE A 120 -5.21 1.67 -14.35
C ILE A 120 -4.36 2.75 -13.71
N PHE A 121 -3.23 3.04 -14.33
CA PHE A 121 -2.36 4.16 -13.99
C PHE A 121 -1.79 4.80 -15.26
N GLU A 122 -1.35 6.03 -15.12
CA GLU A 122 -0.69 6.78 -16.18
C GLU A 122 0.26 7.79 -15.55
N ARG A 123 1.53 7.71 -15.93
CA ARG A 123 2.54 8.67 -15.51
C ARG A 123 2.31 9.99 -16.26
N PRO A 124 2.11 11.12 -15.56
CA PRO A 124 2.06 12.43 -16.20
C PRO A 124 3.37 12.76 -16.91
N SER A 125 3.30 13.50 -18.02
CA SER A 125 4.47 13.83 -18.83
C SER A 125 5.45 14.78 -18.15
N ASP A 126 4.96 15.57 -17.19
CA ASP A 126 5.70 16.52 -16.37
C ASP A 126 6.21 15.92 -15.04
N ALA A 127 5.94 14.63 -14.79
CA ALA A 127 6.41 13.96 -13.59
C ALA A 127 7.85 13.43 -13.76
N ASP A 128 8.76 13.91 -12.92
CA ASP A 128 10.13 13.37 -12.76
C ASP A 128 10.14 12.03 -12.02
N GLU A 129 9.18 11.82 -11.11
CA GLU A 129 8.97 10.56 -10.39
C GLU A 129 7.50 10.17 -10.40
N PHE A 130 7.21 8.88 -10.55
CA PHE A 130 5.86 8.35 -10.48
C PHE A 130 5.79 7.15 -9.53
N VAL A 131 5.14 7.34 -8.38
CA VAL A 131 5.08 6.36 -7.29
C VAL A 131 3.65 5.90 -7.08
N ILE A 132 3.46 4.59 -6.96
CA ILE A 132 2.19 4.00 -6.53
C ILE A 132 2.18 3.88 -5.01
N TRP A 133 1.12 4.34 -4.36
CA TRP A 133 0.95 4.15 -2.92
C TRP A 133 -0.30 3.31 -2.61
N SER A 134 -0.06 2.10 -2.10
CA SER A 134 -1.10 1.16 -1.68
C SER A 134 -1.62 1.46 -0.27
N LEU A 135 -2.92 1.80 -0.20
CA LEU A 135 -3.71 2.01 1.02
C LEU A 135 -4.75 0.88 1.18
N CYS A 136 -4.37 -0.18 1.89
CA CYS A 136 -5.17 -1.38 2.08
C CYS A 136 -5.74 -1.48 3.50
N THR A 137 -6.82 -0.75 3.78
CA THR A 137 -7.51 -0.80 5.08
C THR A 137 -8.34 -2.07 5.32
N ASN A 138 -8.39 -2.99 4.35
CA ASN A 138 -9.07 -4.26 4.52
C ASN A 138 -8.25 -5.19 5.44
N SER A 139 -8.71 -5.36 6.68
CA SER A 139 -8.07 -6.22 7.67
C SER A 139 -8.13 -7.71 7.32
N GLY A 140 -9.06 -8.12 6.44
CA GLY A 140 -9.15 -9.49 5.94
C GLY A 140 -8.23 -9.79 4.75
N ALA A 141 -7.63 -8.77 4.13
CA ALA A 141 -6.71 -8.95 3.01
C ALA A 141 -5.41 -9.63 3.45
N ASP A 142 -4.85 -10.47 2.58
CA ASP A 142 -3.53 -11.04 2.78
C ASP A 142 -2.47 -10.10 2.18
N PRO A 143 -1.68 -9.38 3.01
CA PRO A 143 -0.72 -8.41 2.52
C PRO A 143 0.36 -9.06 1.64
N ARG A 144 0.72 -10.33 1.86
CA ARG A 144 1.75 -11.03 1.08
C ARG A 144 1.26 -11.39 -0.30
N ARG A 145 0.05 -11.96 -0.38
CA ARG A 145 -0.61 -12.21 -1.67
C ARG A 145 -0.76 -10.91 -2.45
N ASN A 146 -1.19 -9.86 -1.78
CA ASN A 146 -1.55 -8.59 -2.40
C ASN A 146 -0.34 -7.81 -2.91
N ALA A 147 0.73 -7.71 -2.11
CA ALA A 147 1.99 -7.11 -2.55
C ALA A 147 2.55 -7.84 -3.78
N TRP A 148 2.58 -9.18 -3.75
CA TRP A 148 3.05 -9.96 -4.90
C TRP A 148 2.16 -9.79 -6.13
N SER A 149 0.84 -9.89 -5.96
CA SER A 149 -0.12 -9.74 -7.04
C SER A 149 -0.06 -8.33 -7.65
N GLY A 150 0.16 -7.30 -6.85
CA GLY A 150 0.37 -5.92 -7.31
C GLY A 150 1.63 -5.78 -8.16
N ILE A 151 2.78 -6.17 -7.61
CA ILE A 151 4.09 -6.00 -8.24
C ILE A 151 4.21 -6.91 -9.47
N HIS A 152 4.04 -8.22 -9.28
CA HIS A 152 4.28 -9.21 -10.31
C HIS A 152 3.12 -9.34 -11.30
N THR A 153 1.86 -9.41 -10.87
CA THR A 153 0.77 -9.71 -11.83
C THR A 153 0.25 -8.48 -12.55
N ARG A 154 0.36 -7.29 -11.94
CA ARG A 154 -0.30 -6.06 -12.42
C ARG A 154 0.69 -5.03 -12.92
N LEU A 155 1.40 -4.37 -12.00
CA LEU A 155 2.28 -3.25 -12.32
C LEU A 155 3.34 -3.65 -13.35
N SER A 156 4.04 -4.75 -13.13
CA SER A 156 5.06 -5.21 -14.09
C SER A 156 4.49 -5.73 -15.42
N ALA A 157 3.22 -6.14 -15.47
CA ALA A 157 2.56 -6.47 -16.73
C ALA A 157 2.25 -5.20 -17.53
N GLU A 158 1.66 -4.19 -16.88
CA GLU A 158 1.33 -2.91 -17.48
C GLU A 158 2.57 -2.10 -17.88
N MET A 159 3.60 -2.07 -17.03
CA MET A 159 4.87 -1.38 -17.34
C MET A 159 5.51 -1.93 -18.61
N VAL A 160 5.49 -3.25 -18.80
CA VAL A 160 6.06 -3.90 -19.98
C VAL A 160 5.13 -3.78 -21.19
N SER A 161 3.82 -4.00 -21.03
CA SER A 161 2.88 -4.00 -22.15
C SER A 161 2.67 -2.61 -22.74
N ARG A 162 2.67 -1.57 -21.90
CA ARG A 162 2.43 -0.17 -22.27
C ARG A 162 3.70 0.67 -22.32
N GLY A 163 4.86 0.11 -21.96
CA GLY A 163 6.12 0.86 -21.85
C GLY A 163 6.09 1.96 -20.79
N GLN A 164 5.23 1.83 -19.78
CA GLN A 164 5.09 2.84 -18.72
C GLN A 164 6.11 2.63 -17.60
N ARG A 165 6.59 3.73 -17.03
CA ARG A 165 7.53 3.74 -15.90
C ARG A 165 6.80 4.04 -14.60
N VAL A 166 7.00 3.17 -13.62
CA VAL A 166 6.68 3.37 -12.20
C VAL A 166 8.01 3.28 -11.45
N ASP A 167 8.35 4.31 -10.69
CA ASP A 167 9.65 4.41 -9.98
C ASP A 167 9.69 3.58 -8.70
N GLY A 168 8.52 3.33 -8.12
CA GLY A 168 8.39 2.36 -7.05
C GLY A 168 6.99 2.31 -6.47
N VAL A 169 6.87 1.49 -5.42
CA VAL A 169 5.61 1.26 -4.71
C VAL A 169 5.84 1.44 -3.22
N VAL A 170 4.96 2.20 -2.57
CA VAL A 170 4.83 2.27 -1.13
C VAL A 170 3.64 1.42 -0.70
N ILE A 171 3.86 0.43 0.17
CA ILE A 171 2.77 -0.34 0.79
C ILE A 171 2.69 0.06 2.26
N TRP A 172 1.75 0.94 2.59
CA TRP A 172 1.67 1.54 3.91
C TRP A 172 0.33 2.25 4.13
N ASP A 173 -0.32 2.03 5.26
CA ASP A 173 -1.59 2.67 5.61
C ASP A 173 -1.76 2.77 7.13
N MET A 174 -2.87 3.37 7.57
CA MET A 174 -3.20 3.58 8.97
C MET A 174 -3.41 2.30 9.79
N ILE A 175 -3.55 1.12 9.17
CA ILE A 175 -3.71 -0.13 9.93
C ILE A 175 -2.37 -0.85 10.14
N CYS A 176 -1.31 -0.44 9.48
CA CYS A 176 0.04 -0.95 9.70
C CYS A 176 0.49 -0.73 11.15
N GLY A 177 0.96 -1.78 11.82
CA GLY A 177 1.41 -1.74 13.22
C GLY A 177 0.30 -1.95 14.24
N THR A 178 -0.97 -1.91 13.83
CA THR A 178 -2.12 -2.18 14.71
C THR A 178 -2.33 -3.68 14.95
N VAL A 179 -3.32 -4.04 15.77
CA VAL A 179 -3.76 -5.44 15.93
C VAL A 179 -4.22 -6.05 14.61
N ALA A 180 -4.77 -5.26 13.69
CA ALA A 180 -5.26 -5.75 12.41
C ALA A 180 -4.13 -6.17 11.47
N ARG A 181 -3.00 -5.44 11.50
CA ARG A 181 -1.80 -5.75 10.73
C ARG A 181 -0.56 -5.49 11.57
N ARG A 182 -0.22 -6.48 12.41
CA ARG A 182 1.00 -6.45 13.22
C ARG A 182 2.22 -6.33 12.32
N CYS A 183 3.07 -5.36 12.59
CA CYS A 183 4.25 -5.10 11.78
C CYS A 183 5.51 -5.65 12.47
N PRO A 184 6.26 -6.58 11.84
CA PRO A 184 7.52 -7.08 12.39
C PRO A 184 8.55 -5.99 12.65
N LYS A 185 8.49 -4.85 11.93
CA LYS A 185 9.38 -3.70 12.14
C LYS A 185 9.27 -3.07 13.53
N LEU A 186 8.15 -3.27 14.24
CA LEU A 186 7.92 -2.80 15.60
C LEU A 186 8.25 -3.84 16.67
N ALA A 187 8.47 -5.10 16.28
CA ALA A 187 8.69 -6.21 17.20
C ALA A 187 10.19 -6.57 17.35
N ALA A 188 11.07 -5.97 16.54
CA ALA A 188 12.51 -6.23 16.62
C ALA A 188 13.07 -5.70 17.95
N ALA A 189 13.57 -6.60 18.79
CA ALA A 189 13.99 -6.34 20.17
C ALA A 189 15.07 -5.25 20.31
N ASP A 190 15.87 -5.03 19.27
CA ASP A 190 17.01 -4.10 19.28
C ASP A 190 16.65 -2.72 18.70
N ALA A 191 15.41 -2.52 18.29
CA ALA A 191 14.93 -1.27 17.75
C ALA A 191 14.04 -0.59 18.81
N GLY A 192 14.51 0.51 19.40
CA GLY A 192 13.64 1.43 20.13
C GLY A 192 12.41 1.83 19.30
N ASP A 193 11.49 2.60 19.86
CA ASP A 193 10.23 2.91 19.18
C ASP A 193 10.43 3.54 17.77
N ARG A 194 10.30 2.69 16.73
CA ARG A 194 10.39 3.05 15.32
C ARG A 194 9.05 3.51 14.75
N SER A 195 8.03 3.64 15.58
CA SER A 195 6.80 4.29 15.13
C SER A 195 7.04 5.79 14.89
N SER A 196 6.26 6.33 13.97
CA SER A 196 6.16 7.76 13.72
C SER A 196 4.73 8.19 14.01
N GLU A 197 4.58 9.34 14.63
CA GLU A 197 3.29 9.93 15.00
C GLU A 197 3.04 11.15 14.13
N PHE A 198 1.88 11.20 13.48
CA PHE A 198 1.46 12.31 12.64
C PHE A 198 -0.07 12.40 12.64
N GLY A 199 -0.59 13.58 12.99
CA GLY A 199 -2.02 13.75 13.26
C GLY A 199 -2.50 12.78 14.34
N SER A 200 -3.53 11.99 14.03
CA SER A 200 -4.10 10.95 14.91
C SER A 200 -3.51 9.55 14.68
N PHE A 201 -2.51 9.43 13.79
CA PHE A 201 -1.97 8.14 13.37
C PHE A 201 -0.61 7.87 14.02
N ARG A 202 -0.39 6.58 14.30
CA ARG A 202 0.90 6.04 14.73
C ARG A 202 1.19 4.79 13.92
N THR A 203 2.23 4.83 13.09
CA THR A 203 2.52 3.77 12.13
C THR A 203 4.01 3.40 12.12
N PRO A 204 4.35 2.17 11.71
CA PRO A 204 5.74 1.77 11.48
C PRO A 204 6.31 2.43 10.22
N PRO A 205 7.62 2.29 9.97
CA PRO A 205 8.23 2.71 8.70
C PRO A 205 7.55 2.04 7.49
N PRO A 206 7.36 2.76 6.38
CA PRO A 206 6.71 2.23 5.17
C PRO A 206 7.47 1.03 4.58
N CYS A 207 6.77 0.15 3.86
CA CYS A 207 7.42 -0.87 3.02
C CYS A 207 7.61 -0.29 1.62
N ILE A 208 8.87 -0.02 1.26
CA ILE A 208 9.24 0.61 -0.01
C ILE A 208 9.77 -0.45 -0.98
N TYR A 209 9.30 -0.39 -2.21
CA TYR A 209 9.72 -1.23 -3.32
C TYR A 209 10.26 -0.33 -4.44
N LEU A 210 11.57 -0.37 -4.64
CA LEU A 210 12.28 0.34 -5.70
C LEU A 210 12.14 -0.44 -7.00
N PHE A 211 11.68 0.24 -8.05
CA PHE A 211 11.50 -0.34 -9.37
C PHE A 211 12.59 0.15 -10.34
N PRO A 212 12.75 -0.51 -11.50
CA PRO A 212 13.70 -0.08 -12.52
C PRO A 212 13.39 1.30 -13.12
N SER A 213 14.43 2.02 -13.55
CA SER A 213 14.32 3.34 -14.20
C SER A 213 13.72 3.27 -15.60
N ALA A 214 13.62 2.07 -16.17
CA ALA A 214 12.95 1.79 -17.43
C ALA A 214 12.40 0.37 -17.40
N PRO A 215 11.21 0.12 -18.00
CA PRO A 215 10.74 -1.25 -18.19
C PRO A 215 11.72 -2.04 -19.08
N PRO A 216 11.85 -3.37 -18.89
CA PRO A 216 12.67 -4.19 -19.76
C PRO A 216 12.14 -4.15 -21.19
N THR A 217 13.05 -4.27 -22.16
CA THR A 217 12.74 -4.33 -23.59
C THR A 217 13.39 -5.56 -24.22
N ARG A 218 13.17 -5.82 -25.51
CA ARG A 218 13.85 -6.93 -26.19
C ARG A 218 15.36 -6.76 -26.24
N ASP A 219 15.83 -5.53 -26.43
CA ASP A 219 17.27 -5.22 -26.51
C ASP A 219 17.93 -5.13 -25.13
N ARG A 220 17.13 -4.80 -24.10
CA ARG A 220 17.53 -4.82 -22.68
C ARG A 220 16.54 -5.66 -21.88
N PRO A 221 16.69 -7.00 -21.91
CA PRO A 221 15.71 -7.90 -21.31
C PRO A 221 15.71 -7.85 -19.79
N ILE A 222 16.79 -7.41 -19.17
CA ILE A 222 16.91 -7.31 -17.71
C ILE A 222 16.82 -5.84 -17.30
N ALA A 223 15.87 -5.54 -16.42
CA ALA A 223 15.70 -4.24 -15.78
C ALA A 223 15.80 -4.41 -14.27
N VAL A 224 16.80 -3.78 -13.66
CA VAL A 224 17.06 -3.85 -12.21
C VAL A 224 16.59 -2.57 -11.52
N ALA A 225 16.25 -2.68 -10.24
CA ALA A 225 15.83 -1.55 -9.43
C ALA A 225 16.84 -0.41 -9.43
N GLN A 226 16.32 0.81 -9.36
CA GLN A 226 17.10 2.03 -9.11
C GLN A 226 17.68 2.03 -7.69
N ALA A 227 18.69 2.86 -7.45
CA ALA A 227 19.10 3.16 -6.08
C ALA A 227 18.01 4.00 -5.39
N LEU A 228 17.98 3.98 -4.05
CA LEU A 228 17.03 4.80 -3.31
C LEU A 228 17.21 6.30 -3.62
N ASP A 229 18.46 6.74 -3.72
CA ASP A 229 18.81 8.14 -3.94
C ASP A 229 18.43 8.65 -5.35
N ASP A 230 18.14 7.76 -6.30
CA ASP A 230 17.64 8.13 -7.62
C ASP A 230 16.14 8.49 -7.61
N VAL A 231 15.42 8.07 -6.57
CA VAL A 231 13.97 8.30 -6.37
C VAL A 231 13.78 9.08 -5.06
N GLU A 232 13.94 10.40 -5.14
CA GLU A 232 13.97 11.34 -4.02
C GLU A 232 12.69 11.28 -3.18
N LEU A 233 11.51 11.08 -3.77
CA LEU A 233 10.29 10.90 -3.00
C LEU A 233 10.37 9.67 -2.09
N LEU A 234 10.86 8.54 -2.60
CA LEU A 234 11.01 7.32 -1.81
C LEU A 234 12.13 7.45 -0.78
N ALA A 235 13.22 8.14 -1.11
CA ALA A 235 14.26 8.49 -0.15
C ALA A 235 13.70 9.35 1.00
N ALA A 236 12.86 10.34 0.68
CA ALA A 236 12.17 11.19 1.66
C ALA A 236 11.23 10.36 2.57
N PHE A 237 10.42 9.46 2.01
CA PHE A 237 9.61 8.53 2.80
C PHE A 237 10.46 7.67 3.73
N ASN A 238 11.56 7.11 3.21
CA ASN A 238 12.45 6.25 3.99
C ASN A 238 13.08 7.01 5.16
N ALA A 239 13.61 8.21 4.90
CA ALA A 239 14.29 9.02 5.91
C ALA A 239 13.31 9.59 6.95
N CYS A 240 12.20 10.18 6.51
CA CYS A 240 11.21 10.81 7.38
C CYS A 240 10.59 9.81 8.37
N PHE A 241 10.34 8.58 7.93
CA PHE A 241 9.63 7.57 8.72
C PHE A 241 10.55 6.49 9.28
N LYS A 242 11.83 6.79 9.52
CA LYS A 242 12.78 5.89 10.22
C LYS A 242 12.94 4.52 9.53
N GLY A 243 12.88 4.51 8.20
CA GLY A 243 13.19 3.35 7.39
C GLY A 243 14.65 2.92 7.51
N ARG A 244 14.95 1.69 7.12
CA ARG A 244 16.30 1.14 7.12
C ARG A 244 16.60 0.51 5.78
N GLU A 245 17.87 0.51 5.40
CA GLU A 245 18.34 0.00 4.12
C GLU A 245 18.06 -1.50 3.95
N ASP A 246 18.23 -2.29 5.02
CA ASP A 246 17.94 -3.73 5.04
C ASP A 246 16.44 -4.06 4.90
N GLU A 247 15.56 -3.06 4.97
CA GLU A 247 14.11 -3.22 4.77
C GLU A 247 13.64 -2.81 3.37
N LEU A 248 14.50 -2.21 2.56
CA LEU A 248 14.20 -1.80 1.19
C LEU A 248 14.08 -3.02 0.27
N ASN A 249 13.13 -2.95 -0.66
CA ASN A 249 12.87 -4.03 -1.61
C ASN A 249 13.30 -3.59 -3.00
N HIS A 250 14.25 -4.29 -3.59
CA HIS A 250 14.71 -4.04 -4.95
C HIS A 250 14.00 -4.99 -5.90
N VAL A 251 13.21 -4.45 -6.82
CA VAL A 251 12.45 -5.21 -7.80
C VAL A 251 13.18 -5.23 -9.14
N ALA A 252 13.41 -6.43 -9.67
CA ALA A 252 13.93 -6.64 -11.01
C ALA A 252 12.90 -7.35 -11.88
N PHE A 253 12.92 -7.01 -13.16
CA PHE A 253 12.14 -7.67 -14.20
C PHE A 253 13.07 -8.24 -15.25
N GLU A 254 12.77 -9.45 -15.71
CA GLU A 254 13.46 -10.09 -16.80
C GLU A 254 12.45 -10.48 -17.87
N LEU A 255 12.72 -10.11 -19.11
CA LEU A 255 11.94 -10.48 -20.29
C LEU A 255 12.60 -11.65 -21.00
N THR A 256 11.81 -12.68 -21.26
CA THR A 256 12.17 -13.79 -22.14
C THR A 256 11.19 -13.85 -23.31
N GLN A 257 11.70 -14.16 -24.49
CA GLN A 257 10.87 -14.35 -25.68
C GLN A 257 10.94 -15.80 -26.12
N THR A 258 9.80 -16.46 -26.13
CA THR A 258 9.64 -17.84 -26.57
C THR A 258 8.72 -17.85 -27.79
N GLY A 259 9.31 -17.82 -29.00
CA GLY A 259 8.57 -17.60 -30.24
C GLY A 259 7.95 -16.21 -30.30
N ASP A 260 6.64 -16.13 -30.48
CA ASP A 260 5.88 -14.85 -30.47
C ASP A 260 5.44 -14.42 -29.07
N MET A 261 5.66 -15.26 -28.05
CA MET A 261 5.23 -15.00 -26.69
C MET A 261 6.29 -14.22 -25.92
N ILE A 262 5.86 -13.11 -25.32
CA ILE A 262 6.67 -12.36 -24.35
C ILE A 262 6.31 -12.86 -22.96
N GLU A 263 7.31 -13.33 -22.23
CA GLU A 263 7.21 -13.77 -20.86
C GLU A 263 8.05 -12.85 -19.97
N ARG A 264 7.62 -12.71 -18.71
CA ARG A 264 8.31 -11.92 -17.70
C ARG A 264 8.56 -12.75 -16.46
N ALA A 265 9.76 -12.66 -15.92
CA ALA A 265 10.06 -13.02 -14.54
C ALA A 265 10.20 -11.77 -13.66
N THR A 266 9.84 -11.90 -12.38
CA THR A 266 9.97 -10.84 -11.39
C THR A 266 10.73 -11.36 -10.19
N THR A 267 11.74 -10.60 -9.75
CA THR A 267 12.54 -10.91 -8.56
C THR A 267 12.47 -9.73 -7.60
N VAL A 268 12.22 -10.00 -6.33
CA VAL A 268 12.27 -9.03 -5.24
C VAL A 268 13.40 -9.44 -4.31
N VAL A 269 14.39 -8.58 -4.15
CA VAL A 269 15.54 -8.74 -3.26
C VAL A 269 15.38 -7.79 -2.07
N ARG A 270 15.70 -8.26 -0.86
CA ARG A 270 15.72 -7.44 0.37
C ARG A 270 16.92 -7.88 1.21
N ALA A 271 17.72 -6.92 1.68
CA ALA A 271 18.95 -7.19 2.44
C ALA A 271 19.91 -8.18 1.73
N GLY A 272 20.01 -8.10 0.40
CA GLY A 272 20.83 -9.01 -0.42
C GLY A 272 20.20 -10.39 -0.68
N ASP A 273 19.14 -10.76 0.03
CA ASP A 273 18.46 -12.05 -0.12
C ASP A 273 17.25 -11.97 -1.05
N VAL A 274 16.99 -13.05 -1.80
CA VAL A 274 15.77 -13.17 -2.60
C VAL A 274 14.56 -13.32 -1.69
N ALA A 275 13.77 -12.26 -1.58
CA ALA A 275 12.51 -12.24 -0.85
C ALA A 275 11.42 -13.03 -1.57
N ARG A 276 11.37 -12.92 -2.90
CA ARG A 276 10.45 -13.67 -3.77
C ARG A 276 10.93 -13.62 -5.21
N ALA A 277 10.74 -14.70 -5.96
CA ALA A 277 10.94 -14.73 -7.40
C ALA A 277 9.80 -15.49 -8.08
N SER A 278 9.56 -15.17 -9.36
CA SER A 278 8.70 -15.94 -10.26
C SER A 278 9.54 -16.68 -11.29
N GLY A 279 9.00 -17.75 -11.88
CA GLY A 279 9.45 -18.18 -13.19
C GLY A 279 8.93 -17.26 -14.32
N PRO A 280 9.28 -17.55 -15.58
CA PRO A 280 8.70 -16.88 -16.73
C PRO A 280 7.18 -16.98 -16.73
N THR A 281 6.50 -15.84 -16.89
CA THR A 281 5.03 -15.75 -16.91
C THR A 281 4.61 -14.95 -18.13
N ALA A 282 3.76 -15.52 -18.98
CA ALA A 282 3.28 -14.87 -20.20
C ALA A 282 2.54 -13.56 -19.90
N ILE A 283 2.88 -12.51 -20.65
CA ILE A 283 2.14 -11.24 -20.63
C ILE A 283 0.96 -11.37 -21.59
N ARG A 284 -0.22 -11.67 -21.04
CA ARG A 284 -1.46 -11.63 -21.82
C ARG A 284 -1.88 -10.18 -21.96
N ARG A 285 -1.97 -9.67 -23.20
CA ARG A 285 -2.65 -8.40 -23.47
C ARG A 285 -4.11 -8.59 -23.02
N VAL A 286 -4.53 -7.82 -22.02
CA VAL A 286 -5.94 -7.69 -21.61
C VAL A 286 -6.56 -6.59 -22.45
#